data_AF-A0A1D6KT25-F1
#
_entry.id   AF-A0A1D6KT25-F1
#
_cell.length_a   1.000
_cell.length_b   1.000
_cell.length_c   1.000
_cell.angle_alpha   90.00
_cell.angle_beta   90.00
_cell.angle_gamma   90.00
#
_symmetry.space_group_name_H-M   'P 1'
#
loop_
_entity.id
_entity.type
_entity.pdbx_description
1 polymer ?
#
loop_
_entity_poly.entity_id
_entity_poly.type
_entity_poly.pdbx_seq_one_letter_code
_entity_poly.pdbx_strand_id
1 'polypeptide(L)'
;MPLIQILVPHIMGLKEQLKDPSKDEEDVKAIARLYADMGESYVDLIATGSDDSIQIVNALLEVTSLLEFDISSMTFNFWHRLKRNLIKRDSYVSYGSEVAIEAEKNRRLQVFRPKFETLVSLVSFRVEYPEDYHTFSEEDRRDFRHVRYAVSDVLLDATEVLGGDSTLKLLSTKLAQAYGSCNNEQNPKWQPVEAALFCIQAIARSVSIEEREILPQVMSLLPCLPHHEQLLQTVCSTIGAFSKWIDAAPAELSILPPLVDILNKGMSTSEDTAAAASMAFKYICEDCRRKFSGSLDGLFQIYHIAISGVGGYKVSSEDSLHLVEALSAVITTLPPESASRALELICQPVINPLQELIQQGDQVLQQVPARHLTVHIDRLSSIFSNVKQPEVVAEAVYRYWPTLKSIFDQRAWDTRTMESICRSCKFAVRTCGRVMGMTIGAMLEEIQTLYQQHKQSCFLYLSSEVIKIFGSDPSCAGYLTNLIQILFSHTVQLLRTIQKCFKDWLTVQWLV
;
A
#
# COMPACT_ATOMS: atom_id res chain seq x y z
N MET A 1 -10.33 20.46 49.19
CA MET A 1 -10.18 19.18 48.47
C MET A 1 -9.85 19.48 47.02
N PRO A 2 -8.90 18.80 46.39
CA PRO A 2 -8.68 18.89 44.95
C PRO A 2 -9.97 18.52 44.21
N LEU A 3 -10.33 19.27 43.16
CA LEU A 3 -11.60 19.14 42.43
C LEU A 3 -11.88 17.69 41.96
N ILE A 4 -10.82 16.95 41.62
CA ILE A 4 -10.89 15.53 41.22
C ILE A 4 -11.53 14.63 42.29
N GLN A 5 -11.29 14.88 43.58
CA GLN A 5 -11.84 14.08 44.68
C GLN A 5 -13.35 14.30 44.87
N ILE A 6 -13.89 15.37 44.28
CA ILE A 6 -15.32 15.66 44.29
C ILE A 6 -15.96 15.11 43.02
N LEU A 7 -15.38 15.36 41.85
CA LEU A 7 -16.00 15.00 40.56
C LEU A 7 -16.01 13.49 40.29
N VAL A 8 -14.92 12.79 40.57
CA VAL A 8 -14.78 11.36 40.22
C VAL A 8 -15.87 10.49 40.86
N PRO A 9 -16.15 10.57 42.18
CA PRO A 9 -17.22 9.76 42.79
C PRO A 9 -18.61 10.01 42.20
N HIS A 10 -18.92 11.26 41.82
CA HIS A 10 -20.22 11.61 41.23
C HIS A 10 -20.34 11.03 39.81
N ILE A 11 -19.30 11.16 38.99
CA ILE A 11 -19.28 10.60 37.63
C ILE A 11 -19.37 9.07 37.70
N MET A 12 -18.58 8.42 38.57
CA MET A 12 -18.62 6.97 38.77
C MET A 12 -19.98 6.47 39.28
N GLY A 13 -20.75 7.31 39.99
CA GLY A 13 -22.12 7.01 40.39
C GLY A 13 -23.13 6.92 39.23
N LEU A 14 -22.79 7.46 38.05
CA LEU A 14 -23.63 7.39 36.85
C LEU A 14 -23.48 6.07 36.09
N LYS A 15 -22.59 5.17 36.54
CA LYS A 15 -22.24 3.94 35.82
C LYS A 15 -23.45 3.06 35.50
N GLU A 16 -24.34 2.86 36.45
CA GLU A 16 -25.56 2.06 36.26
C GLU A 16 -26.52 2.68 35.24
N GLN A 17 -26.47 4.01 35.04
CA GLN A 17 -27.32 4.71 34.07
C GLN A 17 -26.91 4.44 32.61
N LEU A 18 -25.67 4.00 32.35
CA LEU A 18 -25.24 3.59 31.01
C LEU A 18 -25.99 2.35 30.50
N LYS A 19 -26.59 1.56 31.39
CA LYS A 19 -27.31 0.32 31.08
C LYS A 19 -28.80 0.42 31.38
N ASP A 20 -29.27 1.61 31.75
CA ASP A 20 -30.67 1.83 32.12
C ASP A 20 -31.54 1.89 30.85
N PRO A 21 -32.46 0.92 30.64
CA PRO A 21 -33.30 0.90 29.44
C PRO A 21 -34.32 2.05 29.38
N SER A 22 -34.48 2.83 30.45
CA SER A 22 -35.32 4.02 30.47
C SER A 22 -34.62 5.28 29.92
N LYS A 23 -33.30 5.21 29.70
CA LYS A 23 -32.52 6.31 29.12
C LYS A 23 -32.57 6.30 27.61
N ASP A 24 -32.67 7.49 27.02
CA ASP A 24 -32.52 7.66 25.58
C ASP A 24 -31.04 7.69 25.18
N GLU A 25 -30.79 7.59 23.87
CA GLU A 25 -29.44 7.54 23.30
C GLU A 25 -28.64 8.81 23.61
N GLU A 26 -29.28 9.98 23.62
CA GLU A 26 -28.63 11.27 23.90
C GLU A 26 -28.19 11.37 25.36
N ASP A 27 -28.99 10.89 26.31
CA ASP A 27 -28.60 10.78 27.73
C ASP A 27 -27.40 9.84 27.89
N VAL A 28 -27.44 8.66 27.27
CA VAL A 28 -26.33 7.68 27.32
C VAL A 28 -25.07 8.28 26.72
N LYS A 29 -25.19 8.97 25.58
CA LYS A 29 -24.11 9.66 24.88
C LYS A 29 -23.50 10.78 25.73
N ALA A 30 -24.32 11.56 26.43
CA ALA A 30 -23.85 12.59 27.34
C ALA A 30 -23.05 12.00 28.52
N ILE A 31 -23.54 10.90 29.11
CA ILE A 31 -22.84 10.21 30.20
C ILE A 31 -21.53 9.59 29.70
N ALA A 32 -21.55 8.92 28.54
CA ALA A 32 -20.37 8.36 27.89
C ALA A 32 -19.29 9.42 27.63
N ARG A 33 -19.70 10.61 27.17
CA ARG A 33 -18.80 11.74 26.96
C ARG A 33 -18.16 12.23 28.27
N LEU A 34 -18.91 12.30 29.37
CA LEU A 34 -18.36 12.63 30.68
C LEU A 34 -17.27 11.64 31.11
N TYR A 35 -17.49 10.35 30.89
CA TYR A 35 -16.47 9.33 31.16
C TYR A 35 -15.23 9.50 30.27
N ALA A 36 -15.41 9.70 28.96
CA ALA A 36 -14.32 9.91 28.01
C ALA A 36 -13.48 11.14 28.39
N ASP A 37 -14.13 12.29 28.64
CA ASP A 37 -13.47 13.53 29.03
C ASP A 37 -12.75 13.39 30.38
N MET A 38 -13.34 12.67 31.34
CA MET A 38 -12.70 12.34 32.62
C MET A 38 -11.45 11.47 32.42
N GLY A 39 -11.56 10.42 31.60
CA GLY A 39 -10.45 9.54 31.28
C GLY A 39 -9.30 10.30 30.63
N GLU A 40 -9.60 11.16 29.65
CA GLU A 40 -8.61 11.98 28.96
C GLU A 40 -7.94 13.01 29.86
N SER A 41 -8.72 13.67 30.73
CA SER A 41 -8.22 14.74 31.61
C SER A 41 -7.29 14.20 32.70
N TYR A 42 -7.53 12.97 33.16
CA TYR A 42 -6.78 12.35 34.24
C TYR A 42 -5.89 11.19 33.80
N VAL A 43 -5.60 11.08 32.50
CA VAL A 43 -4.86 9.94 31.92
C VAL A 43 -3.50 9.70 32.57
N ASP A 44 -2.77 10.77 32.94
CA ASP A 44 -1.45 10.66 33.57
C ASP A 44 -1.55 10.05 34.98
N LEU A 45 -2.61 10.40 35.73
CA LEU A 45 -2.89 9.80 37.03
C LEU A 45 -3.38 8.36 36.87
N ILE A 46 -4.26 8.12 35.89
CA ILE A 46 -4.79 6.78 35.60
C ILE A 46 -3.63 5.83 35.26
N ALA A 47 -2.66 6.28 34.46
CA ALA A 47 -1.50 5.48 34.08
C ALA A 47 -0.64 5.00 35.25
N THR A 48 -0.78 5.57 36.46
CA THR A 48 -0.11 5.05 37.67
C THR A 48 -0.61 3.68 38.11
N GLY A 49 -1.83 3.29 37.69
CA GLY A 49 -2.39 1.96 37.95
C GLY A 49 -2.82 1.74 39.41
N SER A 50 -3.33 2.78 40.08
CA SER A 50 -3.99 2.63 41.38
C SER A 50 -5.36 1.93 41.26
N ASP A 51 -5.91 1.40 42.35
CA ASP A 51 -7.23 0.73 42.33
C ASP A 51 -8.34 1.65 41.80
N ASP A 52 -8.34 2.93 42.22
CA ASP A 52 -9.28 3.94 41.74
C ASP A 52 -9.13 4.19 40.23
N SER A 53 -7.87 4.23 39.74
CA SER A 53 -7.59 4.34 38.31
C SER A 53 -8.20 3.19 37.52
N ILE A 54 -8.14 1.97 38.07
CA ILE A 54 -8.70 0.78 37.42
C ILE A 54 -10.22 0.80 37.41
N GLN A 55 -10.87 1.37 38.41
CA GLN A 55 -12.33 1.57 38.39
C GLN A 55 -12.75 2.49 37.24
N ILE A 56 -12.02 3.59 37.02
CA ILE A 56 -12.27 4.52 35.90
C ILE A 56 -12.08 3.80 34.56
N VAL A 57 -11.01 3.02 34.40
CA VAL A 57 -10.75 2.25 33.17
C VAL A 57 -11.85 1.20 32.93
N ASN A 58 -12.37 0.57 33.98
CA ASN A 58 -13.51 -0.36 33.84
C ASN A 58 -14.79 0.36 33.38
N ALA A 59 -15.06 1.58 33.87
CA ALA A 59 -16.19 2.37 33.38
C ALA A 59 -16.02 2.77 31.91
N LEU A 60 -14.80 3.14 31.51
CA LEU A 60 -14.47 3.42 30.10
C LEU A 60 -14.65 2.18 29.21
N LEU A 61 -14.26 1.00 29.68
CA LEU A 61 -14.53 -0.26 28.96
C LEU A 61 -16.04 -0.53 28.82
N GLU A 62 -16.86 -0.15 29.80
CA GLU A 62 -18.31 -0.27 29.69
C GLU A 62 -18.88 0.69 28.65
N VAL A 63 -18.37 1.92 28.57
CA VAL A 63 -18.70 2.83 27.45
C VAL A 63 -18.25 2.24 26.11
N THR A 64 -17.03 1.68 26.03
CA THR A 64 -16.55 1.00 24.82
C THR A 64 -17.37 -0.25 24.47
N SER A 65 -18.16 -0.80 25.39
CA SER A 65 -19.02 -1.98 25.15
C SER A 65 -20.38 -1.64 24.55
N LEU A 66 -20.81 -0.37 24.56
CA LEU A 66 -22.08 0.09 23.99
C LEU A 66 -22.12 -0.13 22.47
N LEU A 67 -23.26 -0.53 21.91
CA LEU A 67 -23.34 -1.00 20.53
C LEU A 67 -23.08 0.13 19.53
N GLU A 68 -23.57 1.32 19.84
CA GLU A 68 -23.51 2.53 19.02
C GLU A 68 -22.05 2.97 18.84
N PHE A 69 -21.61 3.06 17.58
CA PHE A 69 -20.20 3.36 17.27
C PHE A 69 -19.81 4.79 17.66
N ASP A 70 -20.70 5.76 17.45
CA ASP A 70 -20.47 7.16 17.79
C ASP A 70 -20.32 7.38 19.31
N ILE A 71 -20.94 6.53 20.14
CA ILE A 71 -20.77 6.52 21.60
C ILE A 71 -19.49 5.77 21.99
N SER A 72 -19.32 4.53 21.53
CA SER A 72 -18.17 3.70 21.93
C SER A 72 -16.82 4.29 21.49
N SER A 73 -16.78 4.92 20.31
CA SER A 73 -15.57 5.57 19.76
C SER A 73 -15.12 6.81 20.55
N MET A 74 -15.96 7.41 21.39
CA MET A 74 -15.57 8.52 22.27
C MET A 74 -14.40 8.15 23.20
N THR A 75 -14.26 6.85 23.52
CA THR A 75 -13.19 6.35 24.40
C THR A 75 -11.85 6.16 23.69
N PHE A 76 -11.79 6.21 22.35
CA PHE A 76 -10.60 5.81 21.58
C PHE A 76 -9.41 6.75 21.83
N ASN A 77 -9.66 8.06 21.95
CA ASN A 77 -8.63 9.04 22.29
C ASN A 77 -8.01 8.78 23.67
N PHE A 78 -8.82 8.37 24.66
CA PHE A 78 -8.33 7.96 25.96
C PHE A 78 -7.38 6.77 25.83
N TRP A 79 -7.76 5.71 25.11
CA TRP A 79 -6.94 4.51 24.92
C TRP A 79 -5.59 4.83 24.27
N HIS A 80 -5.60 5.69 23.24
CA HIS A 80 -4.39 6.17 22.59
C HIS A 80 -3.45 6.90 23.57
N ARG A 81 -3.99 7.83 24.37
CA ARG A 81 -3.22 8.58 25.36
C ARG A 81 -2.72 7.70 26.50
N LEU A 82 -3.53 6.74 26.96
CA LEU A 82 -3.14 5.79 28.00
C LEU A 82 -1.97 4.95 27.50
N LYS A 83 -2.06 4.36 26.30
CA LYS A 83 -0.95 3.64 25.68
C LYS A 83 0.30 4.50 25.61
N ARG A 84 0.18 5.75 25.15
CA ARG A 84 1.31 6.68 25.06
C ARG A 84 1.99 6.86 26.43
N ASN A 85 1.22 7.00 27.50
CA ASN A 85 1.74 7.12 28.87
C ASN A 85 2.40 5.83 29.37
N LEU A 86 1.89 4.66 28.97
CA LEU A 86 2.45 3.37 29.36
C LEU A 86 3.75 3.03 28.62
N ILE A 87 3.89 3.44 27.35
CA ILE A 87 5.00 3.00 26.48
C ILE A 87 6.12 4.04 26.36
N LYS A 88 5.81 5.35 26.30
CA LYS A 88 6.84 6.38 26.06
C LYS A 88 7.79 6.51 27.25
N ARG A 89 9.09 6.60 26.94
CA ARG A 89 10.16 6.78 27.93
C ARG A 89 9.98 8.08 28.74
N ASP A 90 9.48 9.15 28.10
CA ASP A 90 9.28 10.46 28.72
C ASP A 90 8.38 10.40 29.98
N SER A 91 7.43 9.46 30.01
CA SER A 91 6.51 9.25 31.12
C SER A 91 7.18 8.71 32.40
N TYR A 92 8.44 8.28 32.30
CA TYR A 92 9.18 7.61 33.38
C TYR A 92 10.46 8.34 33.78
N VAL A 93 10.75 9.51 33.21
CA VAL A 93 12.01 10.26 33.45
C VAL A 93 12.24 10.56 34.94
N SER A 94 11.16 10.68 35.73
CA SER A 94 11.23 10.91 37.18
C SER A 94 11.83 9.76 38.00
N TYR A 95 11.91 8.54 37.46
CA TYR A 95 12.42 7.36 38.18
C TYR A 95 13.95 7.24 38.18
N GLY A 96 14.65 8.17 37.51
CA GLY A 96 16.10 8.38 37.60
C GLY A 96 16.97 7.31 36.95
N SER A 97 16.85 6.04 37.38
CA SER A 97 17.66 4.92 36.88
C SER A 97 16.90 4.06 35.85
N GLU A 98 17.62 3.51 34.87
CA GLU A 98 17.01 2.65 33.83
C GLU A 98 16.34 1.40 34.41
N VAL A 99 16.92 0.83 35.48
CA VAL A 99 16.34 -0.32 36.18
C VAL A 99 15.01 0.03 36.84
N ALA A 100 14.92 1.19 37.49
CA ALA A 100 13.67 1.64 38.11
C ALA A 100 12.61 2.00 37.06
N ILE A 101 13.01 2.62 35.95
CA ILE A 101 12.12 2.91 34.81
C ILE A 101 11.51 1.61 34.27
N GLU A 102 12.33 0.61 34.01
CA GLU A 102 11.86 -0.66 33.44
C GLU A 102 11.01 -1.45 34.43
N ALA A 103 11.36 -1.45 35.72
CA ALA A 103 10.55 -2.08 36.76
C ALA A 103 9.16 -1.44 36.87
N GLU A 104 9.07 -0.11 36.88
CA GLU A 104 7.80 0.61 36.96
C GLU A 104 6.97 0.43 35.68
N LYS A 105 7.60 0.51 34.50
CA LYS A 105 6.94 0.24 33.23
C LYS A 105 6.33 -1.15 33.22
N ASN A 106 7.09 -2.17 33.60
CA ASN A 106 6.58 -3.54 33.68
C ASN A 106 5.44 -3.69 34.68
N ARG A 107 5.52 -3.05 35.86
CA ARG A 107 4.44 -3.03 36.84
C ARG A 107 3.15 -2.45 36.25
N ARG A 108 3.22 -1.28 35.61
CA ARG A 108 2.05 -0.64 34.98
C ARG A 108 1.49 -1.50 33.84
N LEU A 109 2.34 -2.04 32.98
CA LEU A 109 1.92 -2.91 31.89
C LEU A 109 1.19 -4.17 32.42
N GLN A 110 1.69 -4.80 33.48
CA GLN A 110 1.01 -5.95 34.10
C GLN A 110 -0.41 -5.62 34.56
N VAL A 111 -0.62 -4.42 35.11
CA VAL A 111 -1.93 -3.95 35.57
C VAL A 111 -2.88 -3.69 34.39
N PHE A 112 -2.39 -3.10 33.29
CA PHE A 112 -3.23 -2.65 32.18
C PHE A 112 -3.44 -3.68 31.07
N ARG A 113 -2.55 -4.67 30.90
CA ARG A 113 -2.67 -5.71 29.86
C ARG A 113 -4.06 -6.38 29.82
N PRO A 114 -4.65 -6.87 30.92
CA PRO A 114 -5.99 -7.46 30.89
C PRO A 114 -7.09 -6.49 30.39
N LYS A 115 -6.91 -5.19 30.60
CA LYS A 115 -7.85 -4.15 30.15
C LYS A 115 -7.74 -3.94 28.64
N PHE A 116 -6.51 -3.95 28.11
CA PHE A 116 -6.29 -3.91 26.67
C PHE A 116 -6.71 -5.21 25.96
N GLU A 117 -6.59 -6.38 26.59
CA GLU A 117 -7.16 -7.64 26.06
C GLU A 117 -8.70 -7.57 25.95
N THR A 118 -9.34 -6.98 26.97
CA THR A 118 -10.79 -6.72 26.96
C THR A 118 -11.14 -5.72 25.86
N LEU A 119 -10.37 -4.64 25.72
CA LEU A 119 -10.55 -3.64 24.67
C LEU A 119 -10.49 -4.28 23.27
N VAL A 120 -9.44 -5.06 22.96
CA VAL A 120 -9.33 -5.79 21.70
C VAL A 120 -10.58 -6.63 21.46
N SER A 121 -11.07 -7.33 22.49
CA SER A 121 -12.27 -8.14 22.39
C SER A 121 -13.54 -7.35 22.08
N LEU A 122 -13.69 -6.15 22.65
CA LEU A 122 -14.85 -5.27 22.46
C LEU A 122 -14.84 -4.52 21.12
N VAL A 123 -13.67 -4.25 20.55
CA VAL A 123 -13.60 -3.52 19.27
C VAL A 123 -13.58 -4.46 18.06
N SER A 124 -13.11 -5.71 18.22
CA SER A 124 -12.93 -6.65 17.11
C SER A 124 -14.20 -7.00 16.35
N PHE A 125 -15.38 -7.01 16.97
CA PHE A 125 -16.63 -7.33 16.27
C PHE A 125 -17.22 -6.13 15.51
N ARG A 126 -16.76 -4.90 15.79
CA ARG A 126 -17.31 -3.67 15.21
C ARG A 126 -16.92 -3.46 13.75
N VAL A 127 -15.96 -4.22 13.26
CA VAL A 127 -15.52 -4.22 11.86
C VAL A 127 -16.27 -5.25 11.02
N GLU A 128 -17.18 -6.03 11.65
CA GLU A 128 -18.01 -7.00 10.97
C GLU A 128 -18.93 -6.32 9.96
N TYR A 129 -18.99 -6.87 8.74
CA TYR A 129 -19.88 -6.38 7.71
C TYR A 129 -21.35 -6.55 8.15
N PRO A 130 -22.19 -5.52 8.02
CA PRO A 130 -23.63 -5.64 8.20
C PRO A 130 -24.25 -6.65 7.21
N GLU A 131 -25.32 -7.34 7.61
CA GLU A 131 -26.01 -8.32 6.73
C GLU A 131 -26.58 -7.66 5.46
N ASP A 132 -26.99 -6.40 5.58
CA ASP A 132 -27.53 -5.55 4.52
C ASP A 132 -26.46 -4.67 3.85
N TYR A 133 -25.16 -4.94 4.01
CA TYR A 133 -24.08 -4.14 3.41
C TYR A 133 -24.22 -3.92 1.88
N HIS A 134 -24.87 -4.85 1.18
CA HIS A 134 -25.13 -4.74 -0.25
C HIS A 134 -26.13 -3.64 -0.62
N THR A 135 -27.00 -3.21 0.31
CA THR A 135 -27.99 -2.14 0.13
C THR A 135 -27.45 -0.76 0.51
N PHE A 136 -26.27 -0.71 1.13
CA PHE A 136 -25.67 0.53 1.62
C PHE A 136 -25.44 1.54 0.49
N SER A 137 -25.70 2.81 0.79
CA SER A 137 -25.31 3.91 -0.07
C SER A 137 -23.79 4.09 -0.08
N GLU A 138 -23.28 4.90 -1.01
CA GLU A 138 -21.85 5.25 -1.04
C GLU A 138 -21.40 6.04 0.21
N GLU A 139 -22.31 6.74 0.87
CA GLU A 139 -22.07 7.43 2.14
C GLU A 139 -21.96 6.42 3.29
N ASP A 140 -22.92 5.50 3.43
CA ASP A 140 -22.89 4.46 4.47
C ASP A 140 -21.66 3.56 4.35
N ARG A 141 -21.26 3.21 3.11
CA ARG A 141 -20.02 2.47 2.85
C ARG A 141 -18.78 3.25 3.28
N ARG A 142 -18.78 4.57 3.10
CA ARG A 142 -17.67 5.44 3.53
C ARG A 142 -17.60 5.51 5.05
N ASP A 143 -18.74 5.65 5.71
CA ASP A 143 -18.82 5.68 7.18
C ASP A 143 -18.39 4.35 7.77
N PHE A 144 -18.82 3.23 7.20
CA PHE A 144 -18.34 1.91 7.61
C PHE A 144 -16.82 1.73 7.42
N ARG A 145 -16.24 2.25 6.33
CA ARG A 145 -14.77 2.27 6.18
C ARG A 145 -14.10 3.11 7.27
N HIS A 146 -14.68 4.25 7.64
CA HIS A 146 -14.17 5.07 8.75
C HIS A 146 -14.19 4.31 10.08
N VAL A 147 -15.28 3.59 10.38
CA VAL A 147 -15.38 2.68 11.54
C VAL A 147 -14.21 1.69 11.54
N ARG A 148 -13.99 1.01 10.41
CA ARG A 148 -12.92 0.01 10.29
C ARG A 148 -11.52 0.60 10.48
N TYR A 149 -11.26 1.81 9.98
CA TYR A 149 -9.99 2.50 10.22
C TYR A 149 -9.81 2.90 11.68
N ALA A 150 -10.83 3.48 12.32
CA ALA A 150 -10.78 3.86 13.72
C ALA A 150 -10.55 2.65 14.65
N VAL A 151 -11.20 1.52 14.37
CA VAL A 151 -10.94 0.27 15.10
C VAL A 151 -9.52 -0.24 14.84
N SER A 152 -9.02 -0.14 13.61
CA SER A 152 -7.64 -0.55 13.28
C SER A 152 -6.61 0.27 14.07
N ASP A 153 -6.81 1.57 14.21
CA ASP A 153 -5.94 2.45 15.00
C ASP A 153 -5.94 2.05 16.49
N VAL A 154 -7.11 1.78 17.07
CA VAL A 154 -7.20 1.31 18.46
C VAL A 154 -6.59 -0.08 18.66
N LEU A 155 -6.73 -0.98 17.68
CA LEU A 155 -6.08 -2.30 17.71
C LEU A 155 -4.56 -2.16 17.67
N LEU A 156 -4.02 -1.25 16.87
CA LEU A 156 -2.59 -0.95 16.85
C LEU A 156 -2.11 -0.38 18.19
N ASP A 157 -2.86 0.55 18.77
CA ASP A 157 -2.56 1.09 20.10
C ASP A 157 -2.59 -0.02 21.16
N ALA A 158 -3.60 -0.90 21.15
CA ALA A 158 -3.65 -2.03 22.06
C ALA A 158 -2.47 -3.00 21.84
N THR A 159 -2.09 -3.22 20.58
CA THR A 159 -0.97 -4.10 20.23
C THR A 159 0.37 -3.58 20.72
N GLU A 160 0.59 -2.27 20.77
CA GLU A 160 1.81 -1.71 21.37
C GLU A 160 1.92 -1.98 22.88
N VAL A 161 0.78 -2.15 23.58
CA VAL A 161 0.74 -2.45 25.03
C VAL A 161 0.84 -3.95 25.30
N LEU A 162 0.13 -4.76 24.51
CA LEU A 162 0.05 -6.22 24.66
C LEU A 162 1.28 -6.93 24.06
N GLY A 163 1.84 -6.38 22.98
CA GLY A 163 2.78 -7.05 22.09
C GLY A 163 2.08 -7.78 20.94
N GLY A 164 2.74 -7.78 19.76
CA GLY A 164 2.21 -8.36 18.52
C GLY A 164 1.72 -9.79 18.65
N ASP A 165 2.56 -10.68 19.17
CA ASP A 165 2.27 -12.11 19.25
C ASP A 165 1.13 -12.42 20.24
N SER A 166 1.02 -11.63 21.32
CA SER A 166 -0.07 -11.77 22.29
C SER A 166 -1.40 -11.29 21.72
N THR A 167 -1.42 -10.17 21.00
CA THR A 167 -2.63 -9.72 20.30
C THR A 167 -3.02 -10.71 19.19
N LEU A 168 -2.04 -11.21 18.44
CA LEU A 168 -2.28 -12.22 17.40
C LEU A 168 -2.96 -13.47 17.97
N LYS A 169 -2.51 -13.95 19.14
CA LYS A 169 -3.13 -15.10 19.82
C LYS A 169 -4.59 -14.86 20.20
N LEU A 170 -4.91 -13.66 20.67
CA LEU A 170 -6.28 -13.28 21.02
C LEU A 170 -7.17 -13.25 19.77
N LEU A 171 -6.68 -12.64 18.69
CA LEU A 171 -7.42 -12.53 17.43
C LEU A 171 -7.55 -13.87 16.69
N SER A 172 -6.52 -14.72 16.72
CA SER A 172 -6.57 -16.07 16.12
C SER A 172 -7.57 -16.98 16.83
N THR A 173 -7.72 -16.83 18.15
CA THR A 173 -8.76 -17.54 18.91
C THR A 173 -10.16 -17.13 18.44
N LYS A 174 -10.38 -15.83 18.19
CA LYS A 174 -11.64 -15.34 17.62
C LYS A 174 -11.88 -15.85 16.20
N LEU A 175 -10.84 -15.87 15.36
CA LEU A 175 -10.92 -16.43 14.02
C LEU A 175 -11.32 -17.92 14.05
N ALA A 176 -10.71 -18.71 14.92
CA ALA A 176 -11.02 -20.13 15.07
C ALA A 176 -12.47 -20.36 15.56
N GLN A 177 -12.95 -19.53 16.50
CA GLN A 177 -14.34 -19.56 16.96
C GLN A 177 -15.33 -19.21 15.84
N ALA A 178 -15.08 -18.11 15.12
CA ALA A 178 -15.91 -17.68 14.00
C ALA A 178 -15.96 -18.74 12.89
N TYR A 179 -14.82 -19.33 12.54
CA TYR A 179 -14.74 -20.39 11.53
C TYR A 179 -15.47 -21.67 11.98
N GLY A 180 -15.31 -22.06 13.25
CA GLY A 180 -15.98 -23.23 13.82
C GLY A 180 -17.52 -23.10 13.80
N SER A 181 -18.05 -21.92 14.10
CA SER A 181 -19.49 -21.65 13.99
C SER A 181 -19.97 -21.66 12.54
N CYS A 182 -19.20 -21.06 11.64
CA CYS A 182 -19.50 -20.97 10.21
C CYS A 182 -19.70 -22.36 9.55
N ASN A 183 -18.86 -23.33 9.90
CA ASN A 183 -18.88 -24.67 9.29
C ASN A 183 -20.05 -25.57 9.76
N ASN A 184 -20.74 -25.16 10.84
CA ASN A 184 -21.85 -25.94 11.42
C ASN A 184 -23.23 -25.48 10.95
N GLU A 185 -23.32 -24.41 10.17
CA GLU A 185 -24.58 -23.81 9.72
C GLU A 185 -24.93 -24.17 8.26
N GLN A 186 -26.22 -24.24 7.93
CA GLN A 186 -26.69 -24.48 6.57
C GLN A 186 -26.37 -23.32 5.61
N ASN A 187 -26.17 -22.11 6.14
CA ASN A 187 -25.71 -20.92 5.43
C ASN A 187 -24.49 -20.33 6.18
N PRO A 188 -23.26 -20.59 5.73
CA PRO A 188 -22.06 -20.16 6.43
C PRO A 188 -21.96 -18.62 6.49
N LYS A 189 -22.10 -18.04 7.69
CA LYS A 189 -21.86 -16.60 7.90
C LYS A 189 -20.37 -16.27 7.75
N TRP A 190 -20.02 -15.49 6.74
CA TRP A 190 -18.64 -15.12 6.42
C TRP A 190 -18.18 -13.87 7.18
N GLN A 191 -19.10 -13.03 7.64
CA GLN A 191 -18.83 -11.73 8.22
C GLN A 191 -17.98 -11.80 9.50
N PRO A 192 -18.28 -12.69 10.48
CA PRO A 192 -17.44 -12.80 11.68
C PRO A 192 -16.02 -13.31 11.38
N VAL A 193 -15.90 -14.20 10.38
CA VAL A 193 -14.62 -14.75 9.93
C VAL A 193 -13.78 -13.64 9.28
N GLU A 194 -14.41 -12.84 8.41
CA GLU A 194 -13.79 -11.69 7.77
C GLU A 194 -13.35 -10.64 8.78
N ALA A 195 -14.19 -10.32 9.77
CA ALA A 195 -13.89 -9.33 10.80
C ALA A 195 -12.64 -9.72 11.59
N ALA A 196 -12.56 -10.98 12.03
CA ALA A 196 -11.41 -11.50 12.74
C ALA A 196 -10.14 -11.45 11.89
N LEU A 197 -10.24 -11.80 10.60
CA LEU A 197 -9.11 -11.77 9.68
C LEU A 197 -8.64 -10.33 9.39
N PHE A 198 -9.57 -9.38 9.25
CA PHE A 198 -9.26 -7.96 9.11
C PHE A 198 -8.50 -7.42 10.32
N CYS A 199 -8.89 -7.79 11.55
CA CYS A 199 -8.16 -7.42 12.75
C CYS A 199 -6.73 -8.00 12.77
N ILE A 200 -6.55 -9.26 12.33
CA ILE A 200 -5.22 -9.88 12.21
C ILE A 200 -4.38 -9.14 11.16
N GLN A 201 -4.97 -8.79 10.03
CA GLN A 201 -4.32 -8.01 8.98
C GLN A 201 -3.88 -6.62 9.50
N ALA A 202 -4.73 -5.95 10.29
CA ALA A 202 -4.43 -4.61 10.83
C ALA A 202 -3.15 -4.59 11.68
N ILE A 203 -2.89 -5.65 12.44
CA ILE A 203 -1.72 -5.75 13.32
C ILE A 203 -0.49 -6.37 12.66
N ALA A 204 -0.54 -6.73 11.38
CA ALA A 204 0.49 -7.55 10.71
C ALA A 204 1.92 -7.00 10.86
N ARG A 205 2.09 -5.67 10.85
CA ARG A 205 3.40 -5.01 11.00
C ARG A 205 4.00 -5.15 12.40
N SER A 206 3.18 -5.43 13.41
CA SER A 206 3.58 -5.56 14.81
C SER A 206 3.91 -7.00 15.21
N VAL A 207 3.56 -7.98 14.38
CA VAL A 207 3.80 -9.41 14.61
C VAL A 207 5.25 -9.76 14.22
N SER A 208 5.89 -10.62 15.02
CA SER A 208 7.25 -11.06 14.72
C SER A 208 7.34 -11.86 13.42
N ILE A 209 8.40 -11.62 12.64
CA ILE A 209 8.73 -12.44 11.45
C ILE A 209 9.12 -13.88 11.87
N GLU A 210 9.51 -14.08 13.14
CA GLU A 210 9.90 -15.37 13.69
C GLU A 210 8.74 -16.11 14.37
N GLU A 211 7.50 -15.62 14.29
CA GLU A 211 6.33 -16.28 14.87
C GLU A 211 6.11 -17.65 14.19
N ARG A 212 5.95 -18.73 14.96
CA ARG A 212 5.93 -20.11 14.42
C ARG A 212 4.77 -20.95 14.93
N GLU A 213 3.96 -20.42 15.84
CA GLU A 213 2.87 -21.16 16.45
C GLU A 213 1.56 -20.86 15.74
N ILE A 214 1.23 -19.58 15.55
CA ILE A 214 -0.11 -19.15 15.16
C ILE A 214 -0.22 -18.87 13.66
N LEU A 215 0.73 -18.15 13.07
CA LEU A 215 0.71 -17.79 11.65
C LEU A 215 0.69 -19.01 10.72
N PRO A 216 1.41 -20.12 10.99
CA PRO A 216 1.25 -21.32 10.17
C PRO A 216 -0.18 -21.85 10.16
N GLN A 217 -0.87 -21.81 11.31
CA GLN A 217 -2.27 -22.23 11.42
C GLN A 217 -3.19 -21.29 10.65
N VAL A 218 -3.01 -19.97 10.80
CA VAL A 218 -3.77 -18.95 10.06
C VAL A 218 -3.59 -19.12 8.56
N MET A 219 -2.36 -19.30 8.07
CA MET A 219 -2.08 -19.47 6.63
C MET A 219 -2.66 -20.78 6.08
N SER A 220 -2.63 -21.86 6.87
CA SER A 220 -3.24 -23.14 6.49
C SER A 220 -4.77 -23.07 6.41
N LEU A 221 -5.39 -22.15 7.14
CA LEU A 221 -6.83 -21.96 7.17
C LEU A 221 -7.35 -21.17 5.95
N LEU A 222 -6.56 -20.24 5.40
CA LEU A 222 -6.99 -19.35 4.32
C LEU A 222 -7.64 -20.06 3.11
N PRO A 223 -7.09 -21.18 2.59
CA PRO A 223 -7.70 -21.91 1.48
C PRO A 223 -9.06 -22.56 1.83
N CYS A 224 -9.32 -22.80 3.11
CA CYS A 224 -10.51 -23.49 3.61
C CYS A 224 -11.65 -22.52 4.00
N LEU A 225 -11.43 -21.21 3.84
CA LEU A 225 -12.41 -20.18 4.20
C LEU A 225 -13.61 -20.17 3.22
N PRO A 226 -14.80 -19.74 3.70
CA PRO A 226 -15.99 -19.61 2.86
C PRO A 226 -15.75 -18.78 1.61
N HIS A 227 -16.44 -19.13 0.52
CA HIS A 227 -16.35 -18.38 -0.73
C HIS A 227 -17.28 -17.16 -0.68
N HIS A 228 -16.71 -16.00 -0.38
CA HIS A 228 -17.39 -14.71 -0.46
C HIS A 228 -16.42 -13.63 -0.96
N GLU A 229 -16.92 -12.66 -1.73
CA GLU A 229 -16.09 -11.65 -2.40
C GLU A 229 -15.30 -10.77 -1.41
N GLN A 230 -15.97 -10.14 -0.46
CA GLN A 230 -15.36 -9.27 0.56
C GLN A 230 -14.38 -10.06 1.45
N LEU A 231 -14.71 -11.31 1.79
CA LEU A 231 -13.79 -12.17 2.54
C LEU A 231 -12.54 -12.48 1.70
N LEU A 232 -12.69 -12.81 0.41
CA LEU A 232 -11.57 -13.08 -0.49
C LEU A 232 -10.66 -11.84 -0.63
N GLN A 233 -11.23 -10.63 -0.67
CA GLN A 233 -10.47 -9.38 -0.67
C GLN A 233 -9.59 -9.25 0.59
N THR A 234 -10.16 -9.50 1.77
CA THR A 234 -9.44 -9.47 3.05
C THR A 234 -8.40 -10.60 3.14
N VAL A 235 -8.69 -11.78 2.61
CA VAL A 235 -7.72 -12.88 2.50
C VAL A 235 -6.53 -12.48 1.63
N CYS A 236 -6.76 -11.92 0.43
CA CYS A 236 -5.69 -11.45 -0.45
C CYS A 236 -4.83 -10.39 0.25
N SER A 237 -5.48 -9.41 0.90
CA SER A 237 -4.79 -8.35 1.62
C SER A 237 -3.99 -8.89 2.82
N THR A 238 -4.49 -9.91 3.50
CA THR A 238 -3.79 -10.60 4.60
C THR A 238 -2.54 -11.32 4.10
N ILE A 239 -2.63 -12.04 2.97
CA ILE A 239 -1.48 -12.69 2.33
C ILE A 239 -0.38 -11.66 2.05
N GLY A 240 -0.75 -10.53 1.44
CA GLY A 240 0.17 -9.43 1.16
C GLY A 240 0.79 -8.82 2.43
N ALA A 241 -0.01 -8.65 3.49
CA ALA A 241 0.45 -8.06 4.75
C ALA A 241 1.50 -8.92 5.48
N PHE A 242 1.44 -10.25 5.31
CA PHE A 242 2.37 -11.21 5.91
C PHE A 242 3.42 -11.76 4.93
N SER A 243 3.64 -11.13 3.77
CA SER A 243 4.60 -11.58 2.75
C SER A 243 6.02 -11.82 3.29
N LYS A 244 6.52 -10.95 4.17
CA LYS A 244 7.83 -11.09 4.84
C LYS A 244 7.90 -12.31 5.74
N TRP A 245 6.82 -12.58 6.46
CA TRP A 245 6.73 -13.79 7.28
C TRP A 245 6.67 -15.04 6.41
N ILE A 246 5.93 -15.00 5.30
CA ILE A 246 5.86 -16.11 4.32
C ILE A 246 7.26 -16.41 3.73
N ASP A 247 8.10 -15.40 3.51
CA ASP A 247 9.50 -15.60 3.12
C ASP A 247 10.34 -16.24 4.24
N ALA A 248 10.13 -15.85 5.50
CA ALA A 248 10.83 -16.44 6.64
C ALA A 248 10.32 -17.83 7.06
N ALA A 249 9.10 -18.21 6.64
CA ALA A 249 8.46 -19.46 7.04
C ALA A 249 9.26 -20.69 6.59
N PRO A 250 9.32 -21.76 7.43
CA PRO A 250 9.99 -23.02 7.10
C PRO A 250 9.52 -23.60 5.76
N ALA A 251 10.47 -24.09 4.95
CA ALA A 251 10.20 -24.58 3.60
C ALA A 251 9.26 -25.81 3.59
N GLU A 252 9.23 -26.56 4.69
CA GLU A 252 8.43 -27.77 4.87
C GLU A 252 6.92 -27.49 4.90
N LEU A 253 6.50 -26.25 5.23
CA LEU A 253 5.09 -25.89 5.31
C LEU A 253 4.41 -25.80 3.94
N SER A 254 5.17 -25.70 2.84
CA SER A 254 4.66 -25.63 1.46
C SER A 254 3.44 -24.70 1.27
N ILE A 255 3.46 -23.53 1.91
CA ILE A 255 2.32 -22.58 1.93
C ILE A 255 2.18 -21.77 0.64
N LEU A 256 3.25 -21.54 -0.11
CA LEU A 256 3.23 -20.61 -1.25
C LEU A 256 2.26 -21.01 -2.38
N PRO A 257 2.21 -22.27 -2.86
CA PRO A 257 1.34 -22.61 -3.98
C PRO A 257 -0.16 -22.38 -3.68
N PRO A 258 -0.72 -22.85 -2.54
CA PRO A 258 -2.11 -22.54 -2.19
C PRO A 258 -2.39 -21.03 -2.09
N LEU A 259 -1.44 -20.24 -1.59
CA LEU A 259 -1.62 -18.79 -1.49
C LEU A 259 -1.63 -18.13 -2.87
N VAL A 260 -0.75 -18.56 -3.80
CA VAL A 260 -0.75 -18.07 -5.18
C VAL A 260 -2.06 -18.44 -5.90
N ASP A 261 -2.61 -19.63 -5.65
CA ASP A 261 -3.91 -20.04 -6.21
C ASP A 261 -5.07 -19.15 -5.71
N ILE A 262 -5.04 -18.77 -4.42
CA ILE A 262 -5.99 -17.81 -3.86
C ILE A 262 -5.87 -16.45 -4.57
N LEU A 263 -4.65 -15.94 -4.77
CA LEU A 263 -4.43 -14.67 -5.47
C LEU A 263 -4.92 -14.73 -6.92
N ASN A 264 -4.71 -15.85 -7.62
CA ASN A 264 -5.25 -16.09 -8.97
C ASN A 264 -6.78 -16.07 -9.00
N LYS A 265 -7.43 -16.68 -7.99
CA LYS A 265 -8.87 -16.63 -7.82
C LYS A 265 -9.35 -15.19 -7.54
N GLY A 266 -8.64 -14.46 -6.68
CA GLY A 266 -8.89 -13.05 -6.39
C GLY A 266 -8.87 -12.19 -7.66
N MET A 267 -7.84 -12.33 -8.50
CA MET A 267 -7.73 -11.61 -9.78
C MET A 267 -8.86 -11.88 -10.76
N SER A 268 -9.55 -13.02 -10.66
CA SER A 268 -10.68 -13.39 -11.54
C SER A 268 -12.06 -13.01 -10.99
N THR A 269 -12.18 -12.67 -9.70
CA THR A 269 -13.49 -12.62 -9.02
C THR A 269 -14.22 -11.28 -9.22
N SER A 270 -13.61 -10.16 -8.86
CA SER A 270 -14.14 -8.80 -9.02
C SER A 270 -12.99 -7.79 -9.17
N GLU A 271 -13.29 -6.54 -9.53
CA GLU A 271 -12.26 -5.49 -9.63
C GLU A 271 -11.62 -5.20 -8.26
N ASP A 272 -12.42 -5.12 -7.20
CA ASP A 272 -11.95 -4.86 -5.83
C ASP A 272 -11.05 -6.00 -5.30
N THR A 273 -11.44 -7.26 -5.55
CA THR A 273 -10.62 -8.42 -5.20
C THR A 273 -9.37 -8.52 -6.08
N ALA A 274 -9.45 -8.13 -7.35
CA ALA A 274 -8.31 -8.12 -8.26
C ALA A 274 -7.26 -7.07 -7.87
N ALA A 275 -7.68 -5.88 -7.42
CA ALA A 275 -6.77 -4.86 -6.90
C ALA A 275 -6.01 -5.37 -5.66
N ALA A 276 -6.73 -5.94 -4.68
CA ALA A 276 -6.13 -6.53 -3.48
C ALA A 276 -5.18 -7.70 -3.82
N ALA A 277 -5.58 -8.59 -4.72
CA ALA A 277 -4.79 -9.73 -5.15
C ALA A 277 -3.52 -9.33 -5.91
N SER A 278 -3.61 -8.33 -6.79
CA SER A 278 -2.48 -7.81 -7.57
C SER A 278 -1.41 -7.19 -6.66
N MET A 279 -1.85 -6.40 -5.67
CA MET A 279 -0.96 -5.81 -4.66
C MET A 279 -0.30 -6.90 -3.79
N ALA A 280 -1.07 -7.88 -3.33
CA ALA A 280 -0.54 -8.99 -2.54
C ALA A 280 0.44 -9.87 -3.34
N PHE A 281 0.15 -10.12 -4.63
CA PHE A 281 1.04 -10.83 -5.53
C PHE A 281 2.38 -10.11 -5.68
N LYS A 282 2.36 -8.78 -5.81
CA LYS A 282 3.58 -7.97 -5.79
C LYS A 282 4.39 -8.19 -4.52
N TYR A 283 3.81 -8.03 -3.34
CA TYR A 283 4.54 -8.19 -2.08
C TYR A 283 5.12 -9.60 -1.92
N ILE A 284 4.34 -10.63 -2.28
CA ILE A 284 4.80 -12.02 -2.26
C ILE A 284 5.98 -12.22 -3.22
N CYS A 285 5.92 -11.72 -4.45
CA CYS A 285 7.04 -11.81 -5.39
C CYS A 285 8.26 -11.02 -4.93
N GLU A 286 8.09 -9.83 -4.34
CA GLU A 286 9.20 -9.00 -3.86
C GLU A 286 9.92 -9.65 -2.67
N ASP A 287 9.18 -10.13 -1.68
CA ASP A 287 9.76 -10.73 -0.46
C ASP A 287 10.21 -12.18 -0.71
N CYS A 288 9.38 -13.01 -1.34
CA CYS A 288 9.65 -14.44 -1.57
C CYS A 288 10.40 -14.73 -2.89
N ARG A 289 10.99 -13.72 -3.54
CA ARG A 289 11.65 -13.82 -4.88
C ARG A 289 12.56 -15.05 -5.05
N ARG A 290 13.32 -15.42 -4.02
CA ARG A 290 14.23 -16.58 -4.07
C ARG A 290 13.49 -17.92 -4.10
N LYS A 291 12.29 -18.00 -3.52
CA LYS A 291 11.46 -19.21 -3.50
C LYS A 291 10.76 -19.46 -4.84
N PHE A 292 10.74 -18.48 -5.74
CA PHE A 292 10.07 -18.56 -7.04
C PHE A 292 10.94 -18.99 -8.22
N SER A 293 12.25 -19.20 -8.03
CA SER A 293 13.16 -19.53 -9.13
C SER A 293 12.79 -20.82 -9.89
N GLY A 294 12.07 -21.75 -9.25
CA GLY A 294 11.60 -22.99 -9.86
C GLY A 294 10.19 -22.94 -10.48
N SER A 295 9.48 -21.80 -10.41
CA SER A 295 8.08 -21.68 -10.83
C SER A 295 7.84 -20.49 -11.77
N LEU A 296 8.88 -20.04 -12.48
CA LEU A 296 8.84 -18.87 -13.35
C LEU A 296 7.75 -18.98 -14.43
N ASP A 297 7.59 -20.15 -15.07
CA ASP A 297 6.60 -20.34 -16.14
C ASP A 297 5.16 -20.06 -15.65
N GLY A 298 4.84 -20.49 -14.42
CA GLY A 298 3.54 -20.21 -13.81
C GLY A 298 3.33 -18.72 -13.55
N LEU A 299 4.35 -18.03 -13.04
CA LEU A 299 4.28 -16.58 -12.81
C LEU A 299 4.14 -15.79 -14.12
N PHE A 300 4.84 -16.21 -15.18
CA PHE A 300 4.70 -15.61 -16.51
C PHE A 300 3.31 -15.84 -17.11
N GLN A 301 2.71 -17.01 -16.88
CA GLN A 301 1.35 -17.27 -17.32
C GLN A 301 0.34 -16.33 -16.64
N ILE A 302 0.45 -16.15 -15.31
CA ILE A 302 -0.39 -15.22 -14.54
C ILE A 302 -0.25 -13.80 -15.10
N TYR A 303 0.99 -13.35 -15.30
CA TYR A 303 1.28 -12.04 -15.88
C TYR A 303 0.69 -11.87 -17.28
N HIS A 304 0.87 -12.87 -18.15
CA HIS A 304 0.37 -12.80 -19.52
C HIS A 304 -1.16 -12.67 -19.56
N ILE A 305 -1.87 -13.45 -18.73
CA ILE A 305 -3.34 -13.36 -18.60
C ILE A 305 -3.74 -11.95 -18.15
N ALA A 306 -3.09 -11.42 -17.10
CA ALA A 306 -3.43 -10.11 -16.55
C ALA A 306 -3.17 -8.94 -17.51
N ILE A 307 -2.10 -9.00 -18.29
CA ILE A 307 -1.69 -7.92 -19.18
C ILE A 307 -2.45 -7.93 -20.50
N SER A 308 -2.72 -9.11 -21.04
CA SER A 308 -3.49 -9.28 -22.28
C SER A 308 -4.99 -9.04 -22.09
N GLY A 309 -5.49 -9.17 -20.86
CA GLY A 309 -6.93 -9.16 -20.56
C GLY A 309 -7.67 -10.41 -21.06
N VAL A 310 -6.94 -11.38 -21.61
CA VAL A 310 -7.48 -12.65 -22.11
C VAL A 310 -7.31 -13.71 -21.03
N GLY A 311 -8.42 -14.27 -20.54
CA GLY A 311 -8.41 -15.33 -19.52
C GLY A 311 -9.20 -15.01 -18.25
N GLY A 312 -10.02 -13.96 -18.26
CA GLY A 312 -11.06 -13.72 -17.24
C GLY A 312 -10.62 -12.92 -16.02
N TYR A 313 -9.36 -12.46 -15.97
CA TYR A 313 -8.92 -11.53 -14.92
C TYR A 313 -9.60 -10.17 -15.05
N LYS A 314 -9.99 -9.61 -13.91
CA LYS A 314 -10.63 -8.29 -13.77
C LYS A 314 -9.64 -7.23 -13.29
N VAL A 315 -8.36 -7.42 -13.61
CA VAL A 315 -7.25 -6.55 -13.20
C VAL A 315 -7.28 -5.28 -14.05
N SER A 316 -7.36 -4.11 -13.40
CA SER A 316 -7.33 -2.83 -14.10
C SER A 316 -5.95 -2.56 -14.73
N SER A 317 -5.88 -1.58 -15.65
CA SER A 317 -4.58 -1.18 -16.20
C SER A 317 -3.61 -0.65 -15.15
N GLU A 318 -4.13 0.00 -14.09
CA GLU A 318 -3.33 0.53 -12.99
C GLU A 318 -2.79 -0.61 -12.12
N ASP A 319 -3.65 -1.53 -11.69
CA ASP A 319 -3.27 -2.68 -10.87
C ASP A 319 -2.31 -3.63 -11.59
N SER A 320 -2.40 -3.71 -12.93
CA SER A 320 -1.47 -4.52 -13.73
C SER A 320 -0.01 -4.09 -13.59
N LEU A 321 0.26 -2.85 -13.19
CA LEU A 321 1.63 -2.40 -12.89
C LEU A 321 2.22 -3.15 -11.69
N HIS A 322 1.40 -3.56 -10.71
CA HIS A 322 1.88 -4.36 -9.59
C HIS A 322 2.45 -5.70 -10.05
N LEU A 323 1.86 -6.32 -11.07
CA LEU A 323 2.36 -7.59 -11.62
C LEU A 323 3.65 -7.39 -12.43
N VAL A 324 3.77 -6.25 -13.13
CA VAL A 324 5.02 -5.86 -13.81
C VAL A 324 6.15 -5.70 -12.79
N GLU A 325 5.88 -4.99 -11.69
CA GLU A 325 6.83 -4.78 -10.59
C GLU A 325 7.21 -6.10 -9.93
N ALA A 326 6.22 -6.95 -9.65
CA ALA A 326 6.38 -8.28 -9.07
C ALA A 326 7.38 -9.13 -9.85
N LEU A 327 7.15 -9.30 -11.16
CA LEU A 327 8.04 -10.10 -12.00
C LEU A 327 9.40 -9.44 -12.19
N SER A 328 9.46 -8.10 -12.28
CA SER A 328 10.73 -7.38 -12.38
C SER A 328 11.62 -7.62 -11.14
N ALA A 329 11.02 -7.71 -9.95
CA ALA A 329 11.71 -8.04 -8.72
C ALA A 329 12.22 -9.49 -8.70
N VAL A 330 11.44 -10.43 -9.23
CA VAL A 330 11.87 -11.85 -9.37
C VAL A 330 13.03 -11.96 -10.37
N ILE A 331 12.92 -11.34 -11.54
CA ILE A 331 13.95 -11.34 -12.60
C ILE A 331 15.28 -10.83 -12.05
N THR A 332 15.26 -9.81 -11.20
CA THR A 332 16.46 -9.24 -10.58
C THR A 332 17.31 -10.29 -9.83
N THR A 333 16.70 -11.38 -9.35
CA THR A 333 17.41 -12.45 -8.61
C THR A 333 17.91 -13.59 -9.49
N LEU A 334 17.56 -13.60 -10.77
CA LEU A 334 17.97 -14.67 -11.69
C LEU A 334 19.42 -14.47 -12.15
N PRO A 335 20.14 -15.55 -12.49
CA PRO A 335 21.42 -15.46 -13.19
C PRO A 335 21.28 -14.70 -14.53
N PRO A 336 22.33 -14.00 -15.02
CA PRO A 336 22.23 -13.12 -16.19
C PRO A 336 21.61 -13.78 -17.43
N GLU A 337 21.99 -15.02 -17.75
CA GLU A 337 21.47 -15.76 -18.92
C GLU A 337 19.95 -16.00 -18.82
N SER A 338 19.48 -16.42 -17.64
CA SER A 338 18.05 -16.62 -17.38
C SER A 338 17.29 -15.30 -17.27
N ALA A 339 17.94 -14.26 -16.74
CA ALA A 339 17.38 -12.93 -16.60
C ALA A 339 17.10 -12.28 -17.97
N SER A 340 18.00 -12.41 -18.95
CA SER A 340 17.75 -11.92 -20.33
C SER A 340 16.50 -12.56 -20.93
N ARG A 341 16.39 -13.88 -20.89
CA ARG A 341 15.20 -14.58 -21.40
C ARG A 341 13.92 -14.18 -20.66
N ALA A 342 14.00 -14.07 -19.34
CA ALA A 342 12.88 -13.68 -18.49
C ALA A 342 12.45 -12.22 -18.75
N LEU A 343 13.41 -11.32 -18.98
CA LEU A 343 13.15 -9.93 -19.34
C LEU A 343 12.46 -9.81 -20.71
N GLU A 344 12.85 -10.64 -21.68
CA GLU A 344 12.17 -10.70 -22.96
C GLU A 344 10.71 -11.13 -22.80
N LEU A 345 10.44 -12.17 -22.01
CA LEU A 345 9.08 -12.68 -21.77
C LEU A 345 8.17 -11.65 -21.11
N ILE A 346 8.68 -10.85 -20.16
CA ILE A 346 7.89 -9.78 -19.53
C ILE A 346 7.68 -8.59 -20.48
N CYS A 347 8.66 -8.27 -21.35
CA CYS A 347 8.56 -7.16 -22.30
C CYS A 347 7.60 -7.47 -23.47
N GLN A 348 7.47 -8.74 -23.89
CA GLN A 348 6.68 -9.14 -25.07
C GLN A 348 5.22 -8.65 -25.02
N PRO A 349 4.42 -8.92 -23.96
CA PRO A 349 3.04 -8.41 -23.87
C PRO A 349 2.92 -6.87 -23.82
N VAL A 350 4.03 -6.18 -23.56
CA VAL A 350 4.10 -4.72 -23.52
C VAL A 350 4.47 -4.15 -24.89
N ILE A 351 5.43 -4.77 -25.57
CA ILE A 351 5.97 -4.29 -26.84
C ILE A 351 5.10 -4.68 -28.03
N ASN A 352 4.48 -5.87 -28.02
CA ASN A 352 3.71 -6.36 -29.18
C ASN A 352 2.55 -5.43 -29.58
N PRO A 353 1.72 -4.94 -28.64
CA PRO A 353 0.66 -3.99 -28.99
C PRO A 353 1.21 -2.68 -29.59
N LEU A 354 2.37 -2.20 -29.12
CA LEU A 354 3.02 -1.02 -29.69
C LEU A 354 3.51 -1.28 -31.12
N GLN A 355 4.10 -2.45 -31.37
CA GLN A 355 4.57 -2.84 -32.70
C GLN A 355 3.42 -3.06 -33.67
N GLU A 356 2.30 -3.65 -33.24
CA GLU A 356 1.10 -3.80 -34.05
C GLU A 356 0.53 -2.44 -34.48
N LEU A 357 0.48 -1.47 -33.55
CA LEU A 357 0.04 -0.10 -33.87
C LEU A 357 0.97 0.60 -34.86
N ILE A 358 2.29 0.37 -34.77
CA ILE A 358 3.27 0.90 -35.72
C ILE A 358 3.08 0.24 -37.11
N GLN A 359 2.85 -1.07 -37.16
CA GLN A 359 2.67 -1.82 -38.41
C GLN A 359 1.38 -1.45 -39.16
N GLN A 360 0.37 -0.93 -38.48
CA GLN A 360 -0.85 -0.39 -39.10
C GLN A 360 -0.62 0.90 -39.90
N GLY A 361 0.57 1.50 -39.78
CA GLY A 361 1.02 2.65 -40.57
C GLY A 361 0.95 3.98 -39.83
N ASP A 362 1.78 4.92 -40.28
CA ASP A 362 2.02 6.22 -39.63
C ASP A 362 0.74 7.02 -39.36
N GLN A 363 -0.20 7.03 -40.32
CA GLN A 363 -1.47 7.76 -40.17
C GLN A 363 -2.32 7.21 -39.03
N VAL A 364 -2.33 5.88 -38.84
CA VAL A 364 -3.06 5.23 -37.76
C VAL A 364 -2.40 5.59 -36.44
N LEU A 365 -1.07 5.42 -36.35
CA LEU A 365 -0.32 5.73 -35.13
C LEU A 365 -0.51 7.18 -34.69
N GLN A 366 -0.57 8.14 -35.62
CA GLN A 366 -0.85 9.55 -35.32
C GLN A 366 -2.25 9.80 -34.75
N GLN A 367 -3.24 8.95 -35.02
CA GLN A 367 -4.62 9.15 -34.56
C GLN A 367 -4.96 8.38 -33.27
N VAL A 368 -4.11 7.43 -32.86
CA VAL A 368 -4.34 6.61 -31.65
C VAL A 368 -4.46 7.51 -30.40
N PRO A 369 -5.44 7.27 -29.50
CA PRO A 369 -5.49 7.98 -28.23
C PRO A 369 -4.22 7.74 -27.40
N ALA A 370 -3.63 8.81 -26.84
CA ALA A 370 -2.38 8.74 -26.07
C ALA A 370 -2.39 7.62 -25.01
N ARG A 371 -3.53 7.44 -24.32
CA ARG A 371 -3.70 6.39 -23.30
C ARG A 371 -3.40 4.96 -23.79
N HIS A 372 -3.68 4.65 -25.06
CA HIS A 372 -3.42 3.33 -25.63
C HIS A 372 -1.92 3.10 -25.85
N LEU A 373 -1.11 4.16 -25.93
CA LEU A 373 0.36 4.06 -25.96
C LEU A 373 0.94 4.11 -24.55
N THR A 374 0.52 5.09 -23.74
CA THR A 374 1.12 5.33 -22.42
C THR A 374 0.97 4.16 -21.47
N VAL A 375 -0.13 3.39 -21.52
CA VAL A 375 -0.29 2.19 -20.67
C VAL A 375 0.85 1.19 -20.90
N HIS A 376 1.24 0.92 -22.15
CA HIS A 376 2.35 0.02 -22.44
C HIS A 376 3.70 0.66 -22.13
N ILE A 377 3.88 1.94 -22.46
CA ILE A 377 5.14 2.65 -22.20
C ILE A 377 5.42 2.78 -20.68
N ASP A 378 4.38 2.99 -19.87
CA ASP A 378 4.50 3.07 -18.41
C ASP A 378 4.80 1.69 -17.80
N ARG A 379 4.26 0.60 -18.36
CA ARG A 379 4.68 -0.78 -18.00
C ARG A 379 6.16 -1.00 -18.32
N LEU A 380 6.62 -0.62 -19.52
CA LEU A 380 8.04 -0.72 -19.88
C LEU A 380 8.94 0.14 -18.97
N SER A 381 8.46 1.34 -18.61
CA SER A 381 9.12 2.22 -17.64
C SER A 381 9.30 1.53 -16.29
N SER A 382 8.27 0.81 -15.81
CA SER A 382 8.32 0.05 -14.57
C SER A 382 9.32 -1.10 -14.66
N ILE A 383 9.35 -1.84 -15.78
CA ILE A 383 10.35 -2.90 -16.02
C ILE A 383 11.78 -2.34 -15.91
N PHE A 384 12.08 -1.29 -16.68
CA PHE A 384 13.41 -0.68 -16.68
C PHE A 384 13.80 -0.10 -15.31
N SER A 385 12.83 0.38 -14.53
CA SER A 385 13.08 0.91 -13.19
C SER A 385 13.35 -0.20 -12.17
N ASN A 386 12.65 -1.33 -12.25
CA ASN A 386 12.64 -2.34 -11.19
C ASN A 386 13.63 -3.49 -11.39
N VAL A 387 14.00 -3.82 -12.63
CA VAL A 387 15.02 -4.85 -12.91
C VAL A 387 16.41 -4.30 -12.60
N LYS A 388 17.08 -4.81 -11.56
CA LYS A 388 18.40 -4.30 -11.11
C LYS A 388 19.58 -5.04 -11.73
N GLN A 389 19.53 -5.29 -13.05
CA GLN A 389 20.61 -5.91 -13.83
C GLN A 389 20.93 -5.03 -15.05
N PRO A 390 21.91 -4.09 -14.92
CA PRO A 390 22.17 -3.06 -15.93
C PRO A 390 22.42 -3.58 -17.34
N GLU A 391 23.20 -4.66 -17.49
CA GLU A 391 23.57 -5.24 -18.78
C GLU A 391 22.36 -5.86 -19.49
N VAL A 392 21.53 -6.57 -18.73
CA VAL A 392 20.31 -7.22 -19.23
C VAL A 392 19.29 -6.16 -19.68
N VAL A 393 19.13 -5.09 -18.88
CA VAL A 393 18.25 -3.97 -19.25
C VAL A 393 18.81 -3.22 -20.46
N ALA A 394 20.13 -3.03 -20.57
CA ALA A 394 20.75 -2.37 -21.72
C ALA A 394 20.51 -3.14 -23.02
N GLU A 395 20.58 -4.47 -23.01
CA GLU A 395 20.27 -5.31 -24.17
C GLU A 395 18.81 -5.14 -24.60
N ALA A 396 17.87 -5.17 -23.66
CA ALA A 396 16.45 -4.97 -23.96
C ALA A 396 16.19 -3.55 -24.50
N VAL A 397 16.81 -2.53 -23.92
CA VAL A 397 16.68 -1.14 -24.40
C VAL A 397 17.21 -1.00 -25.82
N TYR A 398 18.36 -1.59 -26.13
CA TYR A 398 18.90 -1.62 -27.49
C TYR A 398 17.91 -2.30 -28.46
N ARG A 399 17.38 -3.46 -28.07
CA ARG A 399 16.45 -4.25 -28.88
C ARG A 399 15.14 -3.52 -29.17
N TYR A 400 14.58 -2.83 -28.19
CA TYR A 400 13.28 -2.16 -28.30
C TYR A 400 13.38 -0.67 -28.67
N TRP A 401 14.60 -0.12 -28.76
CA TRP A 401 14.83 1.26 -29.19
C TRP A 401 14.15 1.61 -30.52
N PRO A 402 14.16 0.77 -31.58
CA PRO A 402 13.46 1.10 -32.83
C PRO A 402 11.95 1.32 -32.65
N THR A 403 11.30 0.55 -31.78
CA THR A 403 9.89 0.71 -31.44
C THR A 403 9.65 2.05 -30.72
N LEU A 404 10.49 2.38 -29.74
CA LEU A 404 10.41 3.65 -29.02
C LEU A 404 10.68 4.85 -29.96
N LYS A 405 11.68 4.73 -30.83
CA LYS A 405 12.03 5.76 -31.81
C LYS A 405 10.86 6.04 -32.78
N SER A 406 10.20 5.00 -33.29
CA SER A 406 9.02 5.19 -34.16
C SER A 406 7.90 5.98 -33.45
N ILE A 407 7.69 5.75 -32.15
CA ILE A 407 6.75 6.53 -31.35
C ILE A 407 7.24 7.98 -31.16
N PHE A 408 8.53 8.19 -30.88
CA PHE A 408 9.14 9.52 -30.83
C PHE A 408 8.87 10.31 -32.11
N ASP A 409 9.15 9.71 -33.27
CA ASP A 409 9.02 10.35 -34.58
C ASP A 409 7.55 10.71 -34.89
N GLN A 410 6.63 9.77 -34.67
CA GLN A 410 5.24 9.89 -35.13
C GLN A 410 4.32 10.60 -34.11
N ARG A 411 4.72 10.66 -32.83
CA ARG A 411 3.94 11.24 -31.74
C ARG A 411 4.59 12.46 -31.09
N ALA A 412 5.60 13.05 -31.73
CA ALA A 412 6.34 14.20 -31.19
C ALA A 412 5.46 15.40 -30.81
N TRP A 413 4.28 15.55 -31.45
CA TRP A 413 3.31 16.59 -31.14
C TRP A 413 2.48 16.34 -29.88
N ASP A 414 2.38 15.08 -29.40
CA ASP A 414 1.53 14.68 -28.29
C ASP A 414 2.31 14.66 -26.97
N THR A 415 2.09 15.69 -26.14
CA THR A 415 2.82 15.87 -24.88
C THR A 415 2.66 14.71 -23.91
N ARG A 416 1.47 14.09 -23.83
CA ARG A 416 1.22 13.00 -22.89
C ARG A 416 2.03 11.75 -23.25
N THR A 417 2.08 11.42 -24.54
CA THR A 417 2.90 10.30 -25.04
C THR A 417 4.38 10.61 -24.86
N MET A 418 4.81 11.83 -25.19
CA MET A 418 6.21 12.26 -25.04
C MET A 418 6.70 12.24 -23.59
N GLU A 419 5.87 12.64 -22.62
CA GLU A 419 6.20 12.51 -21.20
C GLU A 419 6.40 11.05 -20.77
N SER A 420 5.52 10.15 -21.22
CA SER A 420 5.60 8.73 -20.87
C SER A 420 6.84 8.06 -21.47
N ILE A 421 7.14 8.30 -22.75
CA ILE A 421 8.31 7.71 -23.39
C ILE A 421 9.63 8.30 -22.86
N CYS A 422 9.68 9.61 -22.57
CA CYS A 422 10.84 10.22 -21.93
C CYS A 422 11.05 9.67 -20.51
N ARG A 423 9.98 9.38 -19.77
CA ARG A 423 10.06 8.74 -18.45
C ARG A 423 10.61 7.32 -18.55
N SER A 424 10.18 6.55 -19.55
CA SER A 424 10.72 5.22 -19.83
C SER A 424 12.23 5.28 -20.12
N CYS A 425 12.63 6.17 -21.03
CA CYS A 425 14.04 6.39 -21.37
C CYS A 425 14.86 6.84 -20.15
N LYS A 426 14.29 7.70 -19.29
CA LYS A 426 14.95 8.12 -18.04
C LYS A 426 15.25 6.92 -17.14
N PHE A 427 14.29 6.02 -16.94
CA PHE A 427 14.51 4.84 -16.12
C PHE A 427 15.52 3.88 -16.76
N ALA A 428 15.48 3.69 -18.08
CA ALA A 428 16.52 2.96 -18.81
C ALA A 428 17.91 3.55 -18.57
N VAL A 429 18.08 4.87 -18.75
CA VAL A 429 19.37 5.55 -18.53
C VAL A 429 19.84 5.39 -17.08
N ARG A 430 18.95 5.55 -16.09
CA ARG A 430 19.28 5.39 -14.67
C ARG A 430 19.72 3.97 -14.31
N THR A 431 19.06 2.97 -14.87
CA THR A 431 19.35 1.57 -14.55
C THR A 431 20.56 1.05 -15.31
N CYS A 432 20.67 1.32 -16.60
CA CYS A 432 21.79 0.87 -17.43
C CYS A 432 23.07 1.64 -17.11
N GLY A 433 22.97 2.93 -16.77
CA GLY A 433 24.17 3.77 -16.62
C GLY A 433 25.09 3.68 -17.84
N ARG A 434 26.39 3.54 -17.61
CA ARG A 434 27.42 3.51 -18.66
C ARG A 434 27.34 2.28 -19.59
N VAL A 435 26.69 1.19 -19.18
CA VAL A 435 26.57 -0.02 -20.02
C VAL A 435 25.52 0.11 -21.12
N MET A 436 24.77 1.22 -21.16
CA MET A 436 23.78 1.50 -22.20
C MET A 436 24.39 1.57 -23.62
N GLY A 437 25.71 1.76 -23.72
CA GLY A 437 26.47 1.64 -24.96
C GLY A 437 26.02 2.65 -26.03
N MET A 438 25.96 2.22 -27.29
CA MET A 438 25.67 3.10 -28.44
C MET A 438 24.24 3.64 -28.46
N THR A 439 23.29 2.99 -27.77
CA THR A 439 21.88 3.42 -27.74
C THR A 439 21.72 4.82 -27.16
N ILE A 440 22.63 5.24 -26.26
CA ILE A 440 22.60 6.60 -25.71
C ILE A 440 22.84 7.67 -26.77
N GLY A 441 23.72 7.42 -27.74
CA GLY A 441 24.02 8.36 -28.82
C GLY A 441 22.79 8.59 -29.69
N ALA A 442 22.16 7.50 -30.14
CA ALA A 442 20.94 7.55 -30.94
C ALA A 442 19.79 8.25 -30.18
N MET A 443 19.64 7.98 -28.88
CA MET A 443 18.66 8.66 -28.03
C MET A 443 18.93 10.16 -27.93
N LEU A 444 20.18 10.56 -27.73
CA LEU A 444 20.54 11.97 -27.61
C LEU A 444 20.35 12.74 -28.91
N GLU A 445 20.67 12.14 -30.07
CA GLU A 445 20.44 12.74 -31.38
C GLU A 445 18.94 12.95 -31.65
N GLU A 446 18.11 11.97 -31.29
CA GLU A 446 16.65 12.06 -31.44
C GLU A 446 16.07 13.19 -30.58
N ILE A 447 16.42 13.23 -29.29
CA ILE A 447 15.97 14.26 -28.35
C ILE A 447 16.34 15.66 -28.84
N GLN A 448 17.56 15.83 -29.36
CA GLN A 448 18.02 17.10 -29.91
C GLN A 448 17.14 17.55 -31.08
N THR A 449 16.90 16.65 -32.03
CA THR A 449 16.11 16.92 -33.23
C THR A 449 14.67 17.30 -32.87
N LEU A 450 14.03 16.51 -32.01
CA LEU A 450 12.64 16.75 -31.61
C LEU A 450 12.48 18.00 -30.73
N TYR A 451 13.46 18.32 -29.88
CA TYR A 451 13.38 19.52 -29.05
C TYR A 451 13.40 20.81 -29.88
N GLN A 452 14.18 20.85 -30.96
CA GLN A 452 14.23 22.01 -31.86
C GLN A 452 12.85 22.30 -32.48
N GLN A 453 12.10 21.25 -32.80
CA GLN A 453 10.80 21.32 -33.45
C GLN A 453 9.65 21.57 -32.45
N HIS A 454 9.58 20.79 -31.36
CA HIS A 454 8.42 20.75 -30.47
C HIS A 454 8.63 21.44 -29.11
N LYS A 455 9.88 21.65 -28.68
CA LYS A 455 10.25 22.41 -27.46
C LYS A 455 9.57 21.94 -26.16
N GLN A 456 9.25 20.65 -26.05
CA GLN A 456 8.60 20.10 -24.85
C GLN A 456 9.59 19.96 -23.67
N SER A 457 9.11 20.19 -22.45
CA SER A 457 9.94 20.18 -21.23
C SER A 457 10.46 18.80 -20.84
N CYS A 458 9.76 17.72 -21.22
CA CYS A 458 10.16 16.34 -20.93
C CYS A 458 11.54 15.99 -21.50
N PHE A 459 11.90 16.55 -22.66
CA PHE A 459 13.21 16.41 -23.29
C PHE A 459 14.33 17.05 -22.45
N LEU A 460 14.07 18.21 -21.83
CA LEU A 460 15.02 18.87 -20.92
C LEU A 460 15.26 18.01 -19.68
N TYR A 461 14.20 17.44 -19.12
CA TYR A 461 14.30 16.59 -17.94
C TYR A 461 15.08 15.30 -18.24
N LEU A 462 14.78 14.61 -19.33
CA LEU A 462 15.55 13.44 -19.78
C LEU A 462 17.02 13.78 -19.99
N SER A 463 17.30 14.90 -20.68
CA SER A 463 18.66 15.39 -20.91
C SER A 463 19.41 15.67 -19.61
N SER A 464 18.74 16.22 -18.60
CA SER A 464 19.34 16.44 -17.28
C SER A 464 19.78 15.14 -16.60
N GLU A 465 19.04 14.05 -16.80
CA GLU A 465 19.34 12.74 -16.23
C GLU A 465 20.49 12.06 -16.97
N VAL A 466 20.54 12.21 -18.30
CA VAL A 466 21.70 11.76 -19.10
C VAL A 466 22.96 12.52 -18.67
N ILE A 467 22.91 13.85 -18.51
CA ILE A 467 24.06 14.65 -18.06
C ILE A 467 24.54 14.22 -16.67
N LYS A 468 23.63 13.92 -15.73
CA LYS A 468 24.02 13.43 -14.39
C LYS A 468 24.82 12.14 -14.44
N ILE A 469 24.50 11.24 -15.37
CA ILE A 469 25.09 9.90 -15.47
C ILE A 469 26.35 9.89 -16.35
N PHE A 470 26.30 10.58 -17.48
CA PHE A 470 27.34 10.56 -18.52
C PHE A 470 28.19 11.84 -18.58
N GLY A 471 27.90 12.85 -17.76
CA GLY A 471 28.61 14.14 -17.81
C GLY A 471 30.11 14.06 -17.52
N SER A 472 30.55 13.00 -16.83
CA SER A 472 31.97 12.71 -16.58
C SER A 472 32.58 11.74 -17.59
N ASP A 473 31.80 11.25 -18.56
CA ASP A 473 32.24 10.27 -19.56
C ASP A 473 32.83 10.98 -20.80
N PRO A 474 34.14 10.85 -21.08
CA PRO A 474 34.76 11.48 -22.23
C PRO A 474 34.18 11.01 -23.57
N SER A 475 33.66 9.78 -23.64
CA SER A 475 33.06 9.22 -24.86
C SER A 475 31.75 9.91 -25.24
N CYS A 476 31.04 10.48 -24.26
CA CYS A 476 29.79 11.21 -24.46
C CYS A 476 29.98 12.73 -24.59
N ALA A 477 31.20 13.25 -24.38
CA ALA A 477 31.45 14.69 -24.28
C ALA A 477 30.98 15.47 -25.53
N GLY A 478 31.18 14.92 -26.73
CA GLY A 478 30.73 15.54 -27.99
C GLY A 478 29.20 15.65 -28.07
N TYR A 479 28.50 14.54 -27.82
CA TYR A 479 27.04 14.49 -27.82
C TYR A 479 26.43 15.41 -26.77
N LEU A 480 26.98 15.41 -25.55
CA LEU A 480 26.49 16.24 -24.44
C LEU A 480 26.74 17.73 -24.69
N THR A 481 27.87 18.09 -25.29
CA THR A 481 28.15 19.49 -25.64
C THR A 481 27.14 20.00 -26.66
N ASN A 482 26.86 19.22 -27.71
CA ASN A 482 25.88 19.58 -28.73
C ASN A 482 24.46 19.67 -28.15
N LEU A 483 24.08 18.67 -27.34
CA LEU A 483 22.82 18.66 -26.61
C LEU A 483 22.62 19.93 -25.78
N ILE A 484 23.60 20.28 -24.93
CA ILE A 484 23.53 21.47 -24.08
C ILE A 484 23.39 22.73 -24.94
N GLN A 485 24.20 22.89 -25.99
CA GLN A 485 24.14 24.07 -26.86
C GLN A 485 22.76 24.22 -27.53
N ILE A 486 22.20 23.14 -28.08
CA ILE A 486 20.88 23.16 -28.73
C ILE A 486 19.79 23.44 -27.70
N LEU A 487 19.75 22.71 -26.59
CA LEU A 487 18.71 22.87 -25.58
C LEU A 487 18.73 24.28 -24.99
N PHE A 488 19.90 24.81 -24.60
CA PHE A 488 20.00 26.17 -24.06
C PHE A 488 19.62 27.23 -25.07
N SER A 489 20.12 27.15 -26.32
CA SER A 489 19.82 28.17 -27.34
C SER A 489 18.32 28.27 -27.61
N HIS A 490 17.64 27.14 -27.79
CA HIS A 490 16.19 27.11 -28.03
C HIS A 490 15.37 27.44 -26.79
N THR A 491 15.79 27.00 -25.59
CA THR A 491 15.10 27.36 -24.33
C THR A 491 15.17 28.86 -24.08
N VAL A 492 16.34 29.48 -24.26
CA VAL A 492 16.52 30.93 -24.06
C VAL A 492 15.69 31.72 -25.07
N GLN A 493 15.62 31.28 -26.33
CA GLN A 493 14.74 31.89 -27.32
C GLN A 493 13.27 31.79 -26.90
N LEU A 494 12.82 30.61 -26.45
CA LEU A 494 11.45 30.40 -25.98
C LEU A 494 11.11 31.32 -24.79
N LEU A 495 12.00 31.40 -23.79
CA LEU A 495 11.82 32.26 -22.62
C LEU A 495 11.77 33.75 -22.99
N ARG A 496 12.59 34.19 -23.95
CA ARG A 496 12.56 35.57 -24.48
C ARG A 496 11.24 35.86 -25.19
N THR A 497 10.71 34.90 -25.95
CA THR A 497 9.40 35.03 -26.61
C THR A 497 8.27 35.11 -25.58
N ILE A 498 8.28 34.26 -24.56
CA ILE A 498 7.28 34.32 -23.47
C ILE A 498 7.36 35.66 -22.74
N GLN A 499 8.56 36.15 -22.41
CA GLN A 499 8.75 37.45 -21.79
C GLN A 499 8.23 38.59 -22.69
N LYS A 500 8.43 38.48 -24.01
CA LYS A 500 7.92 39.44 -24.99
C LYS A 500 6.38 39.37 -25.09
N CYS A 501 5.79 38.18 -25.14
CA CYS A 501 4.33 38.00 -25.10
C CYS A 501 3.70 38.52 -23.81
N PHE A 502 4.34 38.32 -22.65
CA PHE A 502 3.89 38.91 -21.39
C PHE A 502 3.98 40.44 -21.40
N LYS A 503 5.07 41.01 -21.97
CA LYS A 503 5.21 42.45 -22.14
C LYS A 503 4.18 43.02 -23.13
N ASP A 504 3.96 42.35 -24.27
CA ASP A 504 2.99 42.76 -25.29
C ASP A 504 1.54 42.64 -24.74
N TRP A 505 1.23 41.59 -23.96
CA TRP A 505 -0.06 41.43 -23.28
C TRP A 505 -0.31 42.51 -22.22
N LEU A 506 0.70 42.83 -21.40
CA LEU A 506 0.65 43.98 -20.49
C LEU A 506 0.47 45.29 -21.26
N THR A 507 1.12 45.47 -22.40
CA THR A 507 0.99 46.70 -23.22
C THR A 507 -0.40 46.83 -23.85
N VAL A 508 -1.04 45.73 -24.23
CA VAL A 508 -2.42 45.70 -24.77
C VAL A 508 -3.46 45.97 -23.68
N GLN A 509 -3.25 45.50 -22.44
CA GLN A 509 -4.14 45.84 -21.31
C GLN A 509 -4.05 47.30 -20.84
N TRP A 510 -3.00 48.04 -21.25
CA TRP A 510 -2.90 49.49 -21.02
C TRP A 510 -3.45 50.33 -22.20
N LEU A 511 -3.87 49.68 -23.29
CA LEU A 511 -4.43 50.31 -24.51
C LEU A 511 -5.93 50.00 -24.73
N VAL A 512 -6.56 49.30 -23.78
CA VAL A 512 -8.02 49.15 -23.62
C VAL A 512 -8.38 49.74 -22.26
#